data_AF-A0A6J2XWT1-F1
#
_entry.id   AF-A0A6J2XWT1-F1
#
_cell.length_a   1.000
_cell.length_b   1.000
_cell.length_c   1.000
_cell.angle_alpha   90.00
_cell.angle_beta   90.00
_cell.angle_gamma   90.00
#
_symmetry.space_group_name_H-M   'P 1'
#
loop_
_entity.id
_entity.type
_entity.pdbx_description
1 polymer ?
#
loop_
_entity_poly.entity_id
_entity_poly.type
_entity_poly.pdbx_seq_one_letter_code
_entity_poly.pdbx_strand_id
1 'polypeptide(L)'
;MVDVKDDMNNDTESYGGANASDPKNVQELTQYVQSLLQTIQDKFQNMSDQILTRIDEMGTRIDDLEKNIGDLMTQAGVEGAEK
;
A
#
# COMPACT_ATOMS: atom_id res chain seq x y z
N MET A 1 -5.74 38.99 -17.94
CA MET A 1 -4.87 38.05 -18.66
C MET A 1 -3.76 37.66 -17.70
N VAL A 2 -3.93 36.52 -17.04
CA VAL A 2 -2.87 35.90 -16.24
C VAL A 2 -2.73 34.51 -16.83
N ASP A 3 -1.73 34.33 -17.69
CA ASP A 3 -1.27 33.02 -18.15
C ASP A 3 -0.71 32.29 -16.92
N VAL A 4 -1.55 31.50 -16.28
CA VAL A 4 -1.10 30.47 -15.33
C VAL A 4 -0.81 29.23 -16.16
N LYS A 5 0.39 29.21 -16.73
CA LYS A 5 1.03 27.99 -17.22
C LYS A 5 1.86 27.47 -16.06
N ASP A 6 1.17 26.83 -15.11
CA ASP A 6 1.82 26.05 -14.06
C ASP A 6 2.01 24.64 -14.61
N ASP A 7 3.27 24.30 -14.85
CA ASP A 7 3.75 23.06 -15.40
C ASP A 7 3.37 21.88 -14.49
N MET A 8 2.26 21.20 -14.81
CA MET A 8 2.06 19.83 -14.36
C MET A 8 3.04 18.94 -15.12
N ASN A 9 4.23 18.88 -14.53
CA ASN A 9 5.33 18.03 -14.92
C ASN A 9 4.83 16.59 -15.08
N ASN A 10 5.08 16.08 -16.28
CA ASN A 10 4.58 14.83 -16.80
C ASN A 10 5.32 13.65 -16.17
N ASP A 11 4.93 13.26 -14.96
CA ASP A 11 5.19 11.92 -14.42
C ASP A 11 4.18 10.92 -15.02
N THR A 12 4.10 10.88 -16.36
CA THR A 12 3.72 9.65 -17.05
C THR A 12 4.95 8.76 -16.97
N GLU A 13 5.12 8.12 -15.81
CA GLU A 13 5.95 6.93 -15.71
C GLU A 13 5.55 6.03 -16.87
N SER A 14 6.53 5.81 -17.75
CA SER A 14 6.45 4.94 -18.89
C SER A 14 6.15 3.51 -18.40
N TYR A 15 4.87 3.19 -18.24
CA TYR A 15 4.37 1.81 -18.25
C TYR A 15 4.30 1.27 -19.69
N GLY A 16 5.07 1.85 -20.62
CA GLY A 16 5.28 1.39 -21.99
C GLY A 16 6.42 0.37 -22.09
N GLY A 17 6.52 -0.53 -21.10
CA GLY A 17 7.60 -1.52 -20.99
C GLY A 17 7.25 -2.93 -21.47
N ALA A 18 6.09 -3.13 -22.12
CA ALA A 18 5.77 -4.39 -22.79
C ALA A 18 5.56 -4.11 -24.27
N ASN A 19 6.52 -4.57 -25.08
CA ASN A 19 6.53 -4.53 -26.53
C ASN A 19 5.13 -4.50 -27.16
N ALA A 20 4.82 -3.38 -27.81
CA ALA A 20 3.65 -3.21 -28.65
C ALA A 20 3.72 -4.18 -29.84
N SER A 21 3.31 -5.41 -29.62
CA SER A 21 2.72 -6.25 -30.65
C SER A 21 1.23 -6.20 -30.40
N ASP A 22 0.53 -5.29 -31.08
CA ASP A 22 -0.92 -5.32 -31.16
C ASP A 22 -1.31 -6.74 -31.61
N PRO A 23 -2.12 -7.49 -30.84
CA PRO A 23 -2.32 -8.91 -31.09
C PRO A 23 -2.94 -9.11 -32.46
N LYS A 24 -2.21 -9.74 -33.38
CA LYS A 24 -2.62 -9.87 -34.79
C LYS A 24 -3.72 -10.92 -34.97
N ASN A 25 -3.98 -11.71 -33.94
CA ASN A 25 -5.05 -12.71 -33.91
C ASN A 25 -5.68 -12.83 -32.51
N VAL A 26 -6.87 -13.43 -32.45
CA VAL A 26 -7.68 -13.60 -31.23
C VAL A 26 -6.95 -14.42 -30.14
N GLN A 27 -6.06 -15.32 -30.52
CA GLN A 27 -5.30 -16.16 -29.60
C GLN A 27 -4.20 -15.37 -28.88
N GLU A 28 -3.51 -14.46 -29.58
CA GLU A 28 -2.55 -13.52 -29.00
C GLU A 28 -3.24 -12.53 -28.07
N LEU A 29 -4.43 -12.03 -28.45
CA LEU A 29 -5.21 -11.14 -27.61
C LEU A 29 -5.62 -11.83 -26.30
N THR A 30 -6.04 -13.09 -26.39
CA THR A 30 -6.43 -13.87 -25.20
C THR A 30 -5.23 -14.08 -24.26
N GLN A 31 -4.06 -14.42 -24.81
CA GLN A 31 -2.83 -14.56 -24.02
C GLN A 31 -2.40 -13.24 -23.37
N TYR A 32 -2.51 -12.14 -24.10
CA TYR A 32 -2.22 -10.80 -23.59
C TYR A 32 -3.14 -10.43 -22.41
N VAL A 33 -4.46 -10.62 -22.57
CA VAL A 33 -5.44 -10.36 -21.50
C VAL A 33 -5.17 -11.27 -20.30
N GLN A 34 -4.84 -12.54 -20.51
CA GLN A 34 -4.51 -13.46 -19.42
C GLN A 34 -3.26 -13.00 -18.66
N SER A 35 -2.19 -12.59 -19.35
CA SER A 35 -0.97 -12.05 -18.73
C SER A 35 -1.23 -10.75 -17.97
N LEU A 36 -2.08 -9.88 -18.51
CA LEU A 36 -2.48 -8.63 -17.86
C LEU A 36 -3.25 -8.89 -16.57
N LEU A 37 -4.23 -9.79 -16.61
CA LEU A 37 -5.01 -10.17 -15.43
C LEU A 37 -4.13 -10.80 -14.35
N GLN A 38 -3.19 -11.67 -14.74
CA GLN A 38 -2.22 -12.24 -13.80
C GLN A 38 -1.38 -11.14 -13.14
N THR A 39 -0.87 -10.19 -13.94
CA THR A 39 -0.07 -9.07 -13.41
C THR A 39 -0.87 -8.22 -12.41
N ILE A 40 -2.15 -7.97 -12.69
CA ILE A 40 -3.03 -7.22 -11.78
C ILE A 40 -3.25 -8.01 -10.49
N GLN A 41 -3.50 -9.32 -10.58
CA GLN A 41 -3.66 -10.18 -9.42
C GLN A 41 -2.40 -10.19 -8.55
N ASP A 42 -1.23 -10.35 -9.16
CA ASP A 42 0.04 -10.36 -8.45
C ASP A 42 0.30 -9.02 -7.75
N LYS A 43 0.02 -7.90 -8.43
CA LYS A 43 0.14 -6.55 -7.82
C LYS A 43 -0.82 -6.36 -6.65
N PHE A 44 -2.06 -6.80 -6.79
CA PHE A 44 -3.06 -6.69 -5.73
C PHE A 44 -2.70 -7.56 -4.52
N GLN A 45 -2.20 -8.78 -4.75
CA GLN A 45 -1.73 -9.66 -3.69
C GLN A 45 -0.54 -9.02 -2.95
N ASN A 46 0.48 -8.56 -3.68
CA ASN A 46 1.63 -7.89 -3.07
C ASN A 46 1.23 -6.65 -2.26
N MET A 47 0.28 -5.85 -2.75
CA MET A 47 -0.25 -4.70 -2.02
C MET A 47 -0.99 -5.13 -0.74
N SER A 48 -1.80 -6.19 -0.83
CA SER A 48 -2.52 -6.76 0.31
C SER A 48 -1.56 -7.28 1.38
N ASP A 49 -0.51 -7.99 0.98
CA ASP A 49 0.51 -8.52 1.89
C ASP A 49 1.26 -7.40 2.63
N GLN A 50 1.56 -6.29 1.93
CA GLN A 50 2.16 -5.11 2.54
C GLN A 50 1.24 -4.44 3.57
N ILE A 51 -0.07 -4.37 3.29
CA ILE A 51 -1.06 -3.84 4.23
C ILE A 51 -1.12 -4.71 5.47
N LEU A 52 -1.19 -6.04 5.31
CA LEU A 52 -1.19 -6.99 6.44
C LEU A 52 0.07 -6.84 7.29
N THR A 53 1.25 -6.77 6.66
CA THR A 53 2.52 -6.55 7.37
C THR A 53 2.49 -5.27 8.22
N ARG A 54 1.98 -4.15 7.66
CA ARG A 54 1.86 -2.90 8.40
C ARG A 54 0.86 -2.98 9.56
N ILE A 55 -0.22 -3.74 9.40
CA ILE A 55 -1.20 -3.98 10.48
C ILE A 55 -0.55 -4.75 11.62
N ASP A 56 0.22 -5.80 11.32
CA ASP A 56 0.93 -6.59 12.33
C ASP A 56 1.97 -5.76 13.09
N GLU A 57 2.72 -4.92 12.37
CA GLU A 57 3.65 -3.94 12.97
C GLU A 57 2.92 -2.93 13.86
N MET A 58 1.77 -2.42 13.42
CA MET A 58 0.95 -1.52 14.22
C MET A 58 0.40 -2.22 15.47
N GLY A 59 -0.01 -3.48 15.36
CA GLY A 59 -0.44 -4.29 16.51
C GLY A 59 0.66 -4.40 17.57
N THR A 60 1.87 -4.77 17.15
CA THR A 60 3.03 -4.85 18.07
C THR A 60 3.32 -3.51 18.75
N ARG A 61 3.25 -2.41 17.99
CA ARG A 61 3.45 -1.06 18.55
C ARG A 61 2.35 -0.66 19.53
N ILE A 62 1.11 -1.11 19.33
CA ILE A 62 0.02 -0.88 20.26
C ILE A 62 0.28 -1.65 21.55
N ASP A 63 0.66 -2.93 21.47
CA ASP A 63 1.00 -3.74 22.64
C ASP A 63 2.12 -3.10 23.47
N ASP A 64 3.17 -2.60 22.80
CA ASP A 64 4.26 -1.86 23.45
C ASP A 64 3.76 -0.56 24.12
N LEU A 65 2.86 0.17 23.48
CA LEU A 65 2.27 1.39 24.06
C LEU A 65 1.40 1.06 25.28
N GLU A 66 0.57 0.03 25.22
CA GLU A 66 -0.25 -0.44 26.33
C GLU A 66 0.62 -0.82 27.54
N LYS A 67 1.72 -1.54 27.29
CA LYS A 67 2.70 -1.87 28.34
C LYS A 67 3.33 -0.62 28.96
N ASN A 68 3.83 0.30 28.13
CA ASN A 68 4.46 1.53 28.62
C ASN A 68 3.48 2.40 29.42
N ILE A 69 2.21 2.46 29.01
CA ILE A 69 1.16 3.17 29.75
C ILE A 69 0.91 2.48 31.09
N GLY A 70 0.81 1.14 31.12
CA GLY A 70 0.70 0.36 32.35
C GLY A 70 1.83 0.69 33.34
N ASP A 71 3.08 0.59 32.88
CA ASP A 71 4.26 0.89 33.69
C ASP A 71 4.24 2.34 34.23
N LEU A 72 3.82 3.31 33.40
CA LEU A 72 3.66 4.71 33.82
C LEU A 72 2.56 4.91 34.85
N MET A 73 1.42 4.22 34.71
CA MET A 73 0.31 4.27 35.68
C MET A 73 0.73 3.70 37.03
N THR A 74 1.45 2.58 37.03
CA THR A 74 2.06 1.99 38.24
C THR A 74 3.07 2.94 38.86
N GLN A 75 3.99 3.52 38.07
CA GLN A 75 5.02 4.46 38.56
C GLN A 75 4.43 5.75 39.13
N ALA A 76 3.39 6.28 38.51
CA ALA A 76 2.69 7.47 38.96
C ALA A 76 1.82 7.22 40.21
N GLY A 77 1.75 5.99 40.71
CA GLY A 77 0.95 5.62 41.88
C GLY A 77 -0.56 5.78 41.64
N VAL A 78 -0.99 5.78 40.38
CA VAL A 78 -2.41 5.94 40.00
C VAL A 78 -3.19 4.64 40.29
N GLU A 79 -2.48 3.53 40.51
CA GLU A 79 -2.99 2.30 41.13
C GLU A 79 -3.35 2.53 42.62
N GLY A 80 -4.36 3.35 42.90
CA GLY A 80 -4.76 3.63 44.29
C GLY A 80 -5.84 4.68 44.55
N ALA A 81 -6.41 5.34 43.53
CA ALA A 81 -7.40 6.41 43.73
C ALA A 81 -8.87 5.99 43.50
N GLU A 82 -9.16 4.69 43.43
CA GLU A 82 -10.55 4.19 43.41
C GLU A 82 -10.76 3.19 44.57
N LYS A 83 -11.02 3.74 45.76
CA LYS A 83 -11.75 3.08 46.84
C LYS A 83 -12.74 4.06 47.46
#